data_AF-A0A923TMR1-F1
#
_entry.id   AF-A0A923TMR1-F1
#
_cell.length_a   1.000
_cell.length_b   1.000
_cell.length_c   1.000
_cell.angle_alpha   90.00
_cell.angle_beta   90.00
_cell.angle_gamma   90.00
#
_symmetry.space_group_name_H-M   'P 1'
#
loop_
_entity.id
_entity.type
_entity.pdbx_description
1 polymer ?
#
loop_
_entity_poly.entity_id
_entity_poly.type
_entity_poly.pdbx_seq_one_letter_code
_entity_poly.pdbx_strand_id
1 'polypeptide(L)' 'RLGAIVGDEPMMRATLITRIDDKSTSTVQPWDTVAPRLVNFPQPSRFTF' A
#
# COMPACT_ATOMS: atom_id res chain seq x y z
N ARG A 1 -20.13 -8.49 -7.79
CA ARG A 1 -20.07 -7.59 -6.61
C ARG A 1 -18.82 -6.72 -6.78
N LEU A 2 -18.89 -5.42 -6.48
CA LEU A 2 -17.78 -4.46 -6.66
C LEU A 2 -17.32 -3.94 -5.29
N GLY A 3 -16.02 -3.72 -5.11
CA GLY A 3 -15.42 -3.11 -3.92
C GLY A 3 -14.63 -1.85 -4.29
N ALA A 4 -14.53 -0.90 -3.34
CA ALA A 4 -13.88 0.39 -3.52
C ALA A 4 -13.01 0.74 -2.31
N ILE A 5 -11.91 1.45 -2.56
CA ILE A 5 -11.03 2.02 -1.54
C ILE A 5 -11.58 3.40 -1.16
N VAL A 6 -11.95 3.60 0.10
CA VAL A 6 -12.46 4.86 0.64
C VAL A 6 -11.53 5.32 1.77
N GLY A 7 -11.16 6.61 1.77
CA GLY A 7 -10.20 7.17 2.73
C GLY A 7 -8.89 7.62 2.08
N ASP A 8 -7.81 7.51 2.84
CA ASP A 8 -6.47 7.79 2.34
C ASP A 8 -5.99 6.69 1.39
N GLU A 9 -5.13 7.08 0.45
CA GLU A 9 -4.63 6.12 -0.54
C GLU A 9 -3.73 5.09 0.16
N PRO A 10 -4.08 3.79 0.10
CA PRO A 10 -3.28 2.78 0.75
C PRO A 10 -1.96 2.64 0.00
N MET A 11 -0.87 2.86 0.72
CA MET A 11 0.46 2.60 0.23
C MET A 11 0.73 1.10 0.35
N MET A 12 0.95 0.44 -0.78
CA MET A 12 1.44 -0.93 -0.84
C MET A 12 2.95 -0.88 -1.05
N ARG A 13 3.67 -1.62 -0.20
CA ARG A 13 5.14 -1.74 -0.25
C ARG A 13 5.53 -3.18 -0.52
N ALA A 14 6.28 -3.42 -1.60
CA ALA A 14 6.86 -4.72 -1.84
C ALA A 14 8.14 -4.87 -0.99
N THR A 15 8.22 -5.93 -0.19
CA THR A 15 9.44 -6.28 0.56
C THR A 15 9.88 -7.67 0.14
N LEU A 16 11.04 -7.76 -0.50
CA LEU A 16 11.67 -9.02 -0.88
C LEU A 16 12.73 -9.38 0.15
N ILE A 17 12.56 -10.54 0.78
CA ILE A 17 13.52 -11.08 1.74
C ILE A 17 14.20 -12.29 1.10
N THR A 18 15.51 -12.21 0.92
CA THR A 18 16.35 -13.28 0.36
C THR A 18 17.26 -13.81 1.46
N ARG A 19 17.23 -15.12 1.71
CA ARG A 19 18.16 -15.76 2.66
C ARG A 19 19.49 -16.02 1.96
N ILE A 20 20.59 -15.51 2.52
CA ILE A 20 21.95 -15.64 1.95
C ILE A 20 22.71 -16.78 2.64
N ASP A 21 22.59 -16.89 3.96
CA ASP A 21 23.10 -18.01 4.76
C ASP A 21 22.18 -18.28 5.96
N ASP A 22 22.54 -19.24 6.82
CA ASP A 22 21.73 -19.62 7.99
C ASP A 22 21.53 -18.50 9.01
N LYS A 23 22.36 -17.46 9.00
CA LYS A 23 22.32 -16.31 9.92
C LYS A 23 22.08 -14.97 9.21
N SER A 24 22.02 -14.93 7.88
CA SER A 24 21.92 -13.69 7.12
C SER A 24 20.79 -13.72 6.09
N THR A 25 20.07 -12.60 6.07
CA THR A 25 19.02 -12.32 5.11
C THR A 25 19.26 -10.91 4.54
N SER A 26 19.13 -10.77 3.22
CA SER A 26 19.08 -9.48 2.55
C SER A 26 17.63 -9.09 2.32
N THR A 27 17.32 -7.82 2.59
CA THR A 27 15.98 -7.25 2.43
C THR A 27 16.05 -6.10 1.45
N VAL A 28 15.19 -6.13 0.43
CA VAL A 28 15.10 -5.08 -0.59
C VAL A 28 13.64 -4.67 -0.75
N GLN A 29 13.40 -3.38 -0.94
CA GLN A 29 12.07 -2.81 -1.20
C GLN A 29 12.04 -2.23 -2.62
N PRO A 30 11.81 -3.06 -3.64
CA PRO A 30 12.03 -2.68 -5.03
C PRO A 30 11.01 -1.68 -5.57
N TRP A 31 9.82 -1.59 -4.97
CA TRP A 31 8.79 -0.65 -5.37
C TRP A 31 7.77 -0.42 -4.27
N ASP A 32 7.27 0.82 -4.26
CA ASP A 32 6.09 1.25 -3.54
C ASP A 32 5.05 1.67 -4.57
N THR A 33 3.78 1.32 -4.33
CA THR A 33 2.67 1.78 -5.15
C THR A 33 1.57 2.31 -4.27
N VAL A 34 0.98 3.42 -4.70
CA VAL A 34 -0.20 4.00 -4.06
C VAL A 34 -1.38 3.58 -4.92
N ALA A 35 -2.33 2.83 -4.36
CA ALA A 35 -3.51 2.43 -5.12
C ALA A 35 -4.33 3.69 -5.46
N PRO A 36 -4.56 4.00 -6.75
CA PRO A 36 -5.29 5.19 -7.12
C PRO A 36 -6.74 5.09 -6.64
N ARG A 37 -7.29 6.23 -6.23
CA ARG A 37 -8.71 6.32 -5.84
C ARG A 37 -9.60 6.03 -7.05
N LEU A 38 -10.78 5.49 -6.77
CA LEU A 38 -11.81 5.35 -7.81
C LEU A 38 -12.30 6.73 -8.25
N VAL A 39 -12.32 6.94 -9.56
CA VAL A 39 -12.88 8.15 -10.18
C VAL A 39 -14.37 8.22 -9.82
N ASN A 40 -14.83 9.39 -9.37
CA ASN A 40 -16.20 9.68 -8.94
C ASN A 40 -16.66 9.05 -7.62
N PHE A 41 -15.75 8.55 -6.77
CA PHE A 41 -16.09 8.12 -5.40
C PHE A 41 -15.97 9.27 -4.38
N PRO A 42 -16.86 9.35 -3.38
CA PRO A 42 -16.83 10.40 -2.37
C PRO A 42 -15.59 10.28 -1.48
N GLN A 43 -14.92 11.41 -1.24
CA GLN A 43 -13.83 11.54 -0.28
C GLN A 43 -14.40 11.82 1.12
N PRO A 44 -13.98 11.11 2.18
CA PRO A 44 -14.38 11.46 3.53
C PRO A 44 -13.88 12.86 3.91
N SER A 45 -14.71 13.61 4.64
CA SER A 45 -14.35 14.95 5.12
C SER A 45 -13.08 14.89 5.97
N ARG A 46 -12.11 15.76 5.69
CA ARG A 46 -10.89 15.91 6.50
C ARG A 46 -11.17 16.42 7.92
N PHE A 47 -12.36 16.97 8.15
CA PHE A 47 -12.81 17.48 9.44
C PHE A 47 -14.04 16.69 9.89
N THR A 48 -13.97 16.13 11.10
CA THR A 48 -15.13 15.65 11.86
C THR A 48 -15.26 16.59 13.05
N PHE A 49 -16.41 17.25 13.19
CA PHE A 49 -16.73 18.14 14.30
C PHE A 49 -17.53 17.39 15.36
#